data_AF-A0A9J5ZN70-F1
#
_entry.id   AF-A0A9J5ZN70-F1
#
_cell.length_a   1.000
_cell.length_b   1.000
_cell.length_c   1.000
_cell.angle_alpha   90.00
_cell.angle_beta   90.00
_cell.angle_gamma   90.00
#
_symmetry.space_group_name_H-M   'P 1'
#
loop_
_entity.id
_entity.type
_entity.pdbx_description
1 polymer ?
#
loop_
_entity_poly.entity_id
_entity_poly.type
_entity_poly.pdbx_seq_one_letter_code
_entity_poly.pdbx_strand_id
1 'polypeptide(L)'
;MLKYITLLIVLSLNGFAIDIPEPSNPQPIVKQREVVQMVGLSTHASQFVFLIEVSGELLFVQQLVITKDVANVWKTYKFRLFKIDAIKGEAKEIKSLGDKAIFVGCNASIAIDSSKLVGVKPNHIYFTYDWTCVFSEGDDSREIGAYNLEDETIQPLNQGISSVNLVSPAIW
;
A
#
# COMPACT_ATOMS: atom_id res chain seq x y z
N MET A 1 26.43 9.41 -11.82
CA MET A 1 26.45 8.03 -12.31
C MET A 1 25.22 7.32 -11.73
N LEU A 2 24.05 7.48 -12.35
CA LEU A 2 22.89 6.61 -12.17
C LEU A 2 22.55 6.14 -13.59
N LYS A 3 22.77 4.86 -13.90
CA LYS A 3 22.70 4.35 -15.27
C LYS A 3 21.42 3.57 -15.60
N TYR A 4 20.49 3.41 -14.66
CA TYR A 4 19.28 2.61 -14.90
C TYR A 4 18.10 3.18 -14.11
N ILE A 5 16.96 3.34 -14.79
CA ILE A 5 15.67 3.50 -14.12
C ILE A 5 15.19 2.08 -13.86
N THR A 6 15.26 1.62 -12.62
CA THR A 6 14.74 0.30 -12.27
C THR A 6 13.26 0.44 -11.93
N LEU A 7 12.38 -0.14 -12.75
CA LEU A 7 10.95 -0.23 -12.43
C LEU A 7 10.72 -1.45 -11.54
N LEU A 8 10.18 -1.24 -10.34
CA LEU A 8 9.80 -2.35 -9.46
C LEU A 8 8.33 -2.69 -9.68
N ILE A 9 8.05 -3.92 -10.13
CA ILE A 9 6.70 -4.44 -10.31
C ILE A 9 6.45 -5.52 -9.26
N VAL A 10 5.31 -5.42 -8.60
CA VAL A 10 4.83 -6.42 -7.65
C VAL A 10 3.87 -7.35 -8.40
N LEU A 11 4.28 -8.59 -8.61
CA LEU A 11 3.41 -9.64 -9.15
C LEU A 11 3.42 -10.76 -8.13
N SER A 12 2.29 -11.04 -7.49
CA SER A 12 2.18 -11.97 -6.35
C SER A 12 3.00 -11.53 -5.12
N LEU A 13 3.45 -12.48 -4.29
CA LEU A 13 4.28 -12.28 -3.10
C LEU A 13 5.71 -11.82 -3.41
N ASN A 14 6.05 -11.59 -4.69
CA ASN A 14 7.42 -11.33 -5.13
C ASN A 14 7.52 -9.94 -5.77
N GLY A 15 8.60 -9.23 -5.44
CA GLY A 15 8.97 -7.97 -6.07
C GLY A 15 10.02 -8.20 -7.17
N PHE A 16 9.74 -7.73 -8.38
CA PHE A 16 10.65 -7.83 -9.51
C PHE A 16 11.17 -6.44 -9.91
N ALA A 17 12.45 -6.33 -10.20
CA ALA A 17 13.01 -5.18 -10.89
C ALA A 17 13.11 -5.48 -12.37
N ILE A 18 12.79 -4.45 -13.13
CA ILE A 18 12.97 -4.39 -14.57
C ILE A 18 13.91 -3.23 -14.83
N ASP A 19 15.11 -3.54 -15.31
CA ASP A 19 16.04 -2.49 -15.72
C ASP A 19 15.52 -1.88 -17.02
N ILE A 20 15.19 -0.57 -16.97
CA ILE A 20 14.79 0.16 -18.16
C ILE A 20 16.07 0.51 -18.94
N PRO A 21 16.15 0.14 -20.22
CA PRO A 21 17.24 0.52 -21.11
C PRO A 21 17.39 2.04 -21.25
N GLU A 22 18.61 2.50 -21.51
CA GLU A 22 18.80 3.86 -21.98
C GLU A 22 18.13 4.07 -23.36
N PRO A 23 17.55 5.27 -23.63
CA PRO A 23 16.91 5.57 -24.91
C PRO A 23 17.81 5.41 -26.13
N SER A 24 19.14 5.42 -25.93
CA SER A 24 20.17 5.26 -26.95
C SER A 24 20.36 3.81 -27.43
N ASN A 25 19.77 2.83 -26.75
CA ASN A 25 19.89 1.41 -27.11
C ASN A 25 18.63 0.92 -27.88
N PRO A 26 18.73 0.67 -29.20
CA PRO A 26 17.59 0.28 -30.03
C PRO A 26 17.09 -1.15 -29.76
N GLN A 27 17.85 -1.99 -29.05
CA GLN A 27 17.38 -3.29 -28.56
C GLN A 27 17.73 -3.52 -27.08
N PRO A 28 16.91 -2.98 -26.18
CA PRO A 28 16.96 -3.27 -24.75
C PRO A 28 16.87 -4.76 -24.45
N ILE A 29 17.87 -5.34 -23.80
CA ILE A 29 17.66 -6.61 -23.11
C ILE A 29 17.09 -6.29 -21.74
N VAL A 30 15.77 -6.39 -21.63
CA VAL A 30 15.06 -6.24 -20.36
C VAL A 30 15.27 -7.51 -19.56
N LYS A 31 16.14 -7.47 -18.54
CA LYS A 31 16.35 -8.61 -17.64
C LYS A 31 15.48 -8.41 -16.40
N GLN A 32 14.42 -9.22 -16.29
CA GLN A 32 13.69 -9.33 -15.03
C GLN A 32 14.61 -9.96 -13.99
N ARG A 33 14.79 -9.28 -12.86
CA ARG A 33 15.43 -9.86 -11.69
C ARG A 33 14.43 -9.89 -10.55
N GLU A 34 14.31 -11.03 -9.88
CA GLU A 34 13.66 -11.05 -8.58
C GLU A 34 14.53 -10.24 -7.62
N VAL A 35 13.92 -9.23 -7.01
CA VAL A 35 14.60 -8.33 -6.09
C VAL A 35 14.26 -8.68 -4.68
N VAL A 36 13.03 -9.09 -4.41
CA VAL A 36 12.63 -9.43 -3.05
C VAL A 36 11.73 -10.65 -3.10
N GLN A 37 12.19 -11.71 -2.44
CA GLN A 37 11.34 -12.81 -2.06
C GLN A 37 10.70 -12.46 -0.71
N MET A 38 9.40 -12.13 -0.69
CA MET A 38 8.73 -11.81 0.58
C MET A 38 8.30 -13.10 1.28
N VAL A 39 9.25 -13.70 2.01
CA VAL A 39 8.99 -14.88 2.85
C VAL A 39 8.27 -14.43 4.13
N GLY A 40 7.12 -15.05 4.44
CA GLY A 40 6.37 -14.80 5.68
C GLY A 40 5.18 -13.84 5.57
N LEU A 41 4.70 -13.56 4.36
CA LEU A 41 3.35 -13.06 4.17
C LEU A 41 2.38 -14.22 4.50
N SER A 42 1.53 -14.01 5.48
CA SER A 42 0.67 -15.03 6.11
C SER A 42 -0.12 -15.87 5.09
N THR A 43 -0.37 -17.15 5.41
CA THR A 43 -1.33 -18.02 4.69
C THR A 43 -2.80 -17.71 4.99
N HIS A 44 -3.09 -16.65 5.74
CA HIS A 44 -4.46 -16.19 6.00
C HIS A 44 -4.98 -15.24 4.91
N ALA A 45 -6.31 -15.06 4.89
CA ALA A 45 -7.18 -14.42 3.90
C ALA A 45 -6.58 -13.19 3.16
N SER A 46 -7.05 -12.98 1.92
CA SER A 46 -6.41 -12.15 0.89
C SER A 46 -5.76 -10.85 1.36
N GLN A 47 -4.70 -10.49 0.65
CA GLN A 47 -3.85 -9.35 0.96
C GLN A 47 -3.81 -8.39 -0.24
N PHE A 48 -3.62 -7.11 0.06
CA PHE A 48 -3.29 -6.09 -0.93
C PHE A 48 -1.90 -5.58 -0.66
N VAL A 49 -1.19 -5.23 -1.72
CA VAL A 49 0.21 -4.84 -1.63
C VAL A 49 0.41 -3.56 -2.42
N PHE A 50 1.00 -2.56 -1.77
CA PHE A 50 1.29 -1.26 -2.32
C PHE A 50 2.79 -1.00 -2.28
N LEU A 51 3.30 -0.34 -3.31
CA LEU A 51 4.67 0.12 -3.38
C LEU A 51 4.67 1.64 -3.28
N ILE A 52 5.31 2.18 -2.24
CA ILE A 52 5.19 3.60 -1.89
C ILE A 52 6.58 4.16 -1.63
N GLU A 53 6.88 5.29 -2.25
CA GLU A 53 8.09 6.07 -1.95
C GLU A 53 7.85 6.92 -0.70
N VAL A 54 8.79 6.87 0.24
CA VAL A 54 8.77 7.61 1.51
C VAL A 54 10.16 8.18 1.79
N SER A 55 10.33 9.49 1.59
CA SER A 55 11.57 10.23 1.91
C SER A 55 12.84 9.69 1.23
N GLY A 56 12.71 9.31 -0.05
CA GLY A 56 13.76 8.72 -0.88
C GLY A 56 13.88 7.21 -0.76
N GLU A 57 13.06 6.58 0.08
CA GLU A 57 13.09 5.14 0.34
C GLU A 57 11.87 4.44 -0.23
N LEU A 58 12.03 3.20 -0.68
CA LEU A 58 10.92 2.43 -1.24
C LEU A 58 10.37 1.46 -0.18
N LEU A 59 9.08 1.58 0.09
CA LEU A 59 8.36 0.74 1.04
C LEU A 59 7.34 -0.16 0.33
N PHE A 60 7.37 -1.43 0.70
CA PHE A 60 6.26 -2.34 0.52
C PHE A 60 5.29 -2.19 1.69
N VAL A 61 4.03 -1.87 1.40
CA VAL A 61 2.95 -1.83 2.38
C VAL A 61 1.99 -2.98 2.10
N GLN A 62 1.92 -3.93 3.02
CA GLN A 62 1.01 -5.05 2.96
C GLN A 62 -0.23 -4.75 3.81
N GLN A 63 -1.39 -4.76 3.18
CA GLN A 63 -2.70 -4.73 3.83
C GLN A 63 -3.23 -6.16 3.96
N LEU A 64 -3.49 -6.59 5.20
CA LEU A 64 -4.03 -7.90 5.50
C LEU A 64 -5.53 -7.79 5.80
N VAL A 65 -6.32 -8.61 5.12
CA VAL A 65 -7.78 -8.53 5.14
C VAL A 65 -8.38 -9.88 5.54
N ILE A 66 -9.44 -9.88 6.35
CA ILE A 66 -10.16 -11.07 6.77
C ILE A 66 -11.61 -11.00 6.33
N THR A 67 -12.19 -12.15 5.99
CA THR A 67 -13.62 -12.30 5.75
C THR A 67 -14.34 -12.51 7.09
N LYS A 68 -15.40 -11.74 7.36
CA LYS A 68 -16.32 -12.07 8.46
C LYS A 68 -17.41 -13.03 7.95
N ASP A 69 -17.47 -14.21 8.58
CA ASP A 69 -18.21 -15.43 8.18
C ASP A 69 -19.71 -15.32 7.86
N VAL A 70 -20.37 -14.18 8.10
CA VAL A 70 -21.83 -14.07 7.93
C VAL A 70 -22.26 -13.19 6.75
N ALA A 71 -21.40 -12.24 6.32
CA ALA A 71 -21.77 -11.25 5.31
C ALA A 71 -20.79 -11.18 4.12
N ASN A 72 -19.75 -12.04 4.08
CA ASN A 72 -18.66 -11.97 3.10
C ASN A 72 -18.01 -10.57 3.00
N VAL A 73 -18.08 -9.78 4.07
CA VAL A 73 -17.46 -8.47 4.12
C VAL A 73 -15.99 -8.66 4.50
N TRP A 74 -15.14 -8.13 3.63
CA TRP A 74 -13.71 -8.05 3.79
C TRP A 74 -13.37 -6.87 4.71
N LYS A 75 -12.59 -7.14 5.76
CA LYS A 75 -12.17 -6.11 6.71
C LYS A 75 -10.67 -6.13 6.90
N THR A 76 -10.07 -4.95 6.79
CA THR A 76 -8.67 -4.74 7.11
C THR A 76 -8.48 -5.00 8.59
N TYR A 77 -7.49 -5.81 8.93
CA TYR A 77 -7.17 -6.05 10.35
C TYR A 77 -5.73 -5.69 10.69
N LYS A 78 -4.82 -5.63 9.71
CA LYS A 78 -3.41 -5.33 9.96
C LYS A 78 -2.71 -4.76 8.75
N PHE A 79 -1.74 -3.89 9.00
CA PHE A 79 -0.73 -3.49 8.03
C PHE A 79 0.65 -3.97 8.44
N ARG A 80 1.48 -4.28 7.46
CA ARG A 80 2.92 -4.54 7.62
C ARG A 80 3.70 -3.73 6.60
N LEU A 81 4.82 -3.17 7.03
CA LEU A 81 5.64 -2.30 6.21
C LEU A 81 7.02 -2.91 6.06
N PHE A 82 7.55 -2.91 4.85
CA PHE A 82 8.86 -3.47 4.55
C PHE A 82 9.66 -2.47 3.74
N LYS A 83 10.84 -2.10 4.24
CA LYS A 83 11.79 -1.30 3.50
C LYS A 83 12.57 -2.17 2.54
N ILE A 84 12.65 -1.74 1.29
CA ILE A 84 13.27 -2.50 0.20
C ILE A 84 14.71 -2.02 0.00
N ASP A 85 15.67 -2.94 0.02
CA ASP A 85 17.01 -2.75 -0.49
C ASP A 85 17.09 -3.44 -1.86
N ALA A 86 16.84 -2.68 -2.93
CA ALA A 86 16.76 -3.24 -4.28
C ALA A 86 18.12 -3.68 -4.84
N ILE A 87 19.22 -3.29 -4.19
CA ILE A 87 20.58 -3.64 -4.58
C ILE A 87 20.97 -4.97 -3.97
N LYS A 88 20.72 -5.15 -2.66
CA LYS A 88 20.97 -6.42 -1.96
C LYS A 88 19.91 -7.47 -2.23
N GLY A 89 18.74 -7.03 -2.67
CA GLY A 89 17.60 -7.88 -2.86
C GLY A 89 16.95 -8.32 -1.55
N GLU A 90 16.85 -7.39 -0.60
CA GLU A 90 16.36 -7.66 0.75
C GLU A 90 15.15 -6.79 1.08
N ALA A 91 14.26 -7.29 1.94
CA ALA A 91 13.20 -6.52 2.54
C ALA A 91 13.23 -6.65 4.06
N LYS A 92 13.24 -5.51 4.76
CA LYS A 92 13.27 -5.46 6.21
C LYS A 92 11.96 -4.87 6.74
N GLU A 93 11.26 -5.63 7.59
CA GLU A 93 10.05 -5.12 8.24
C GLU A 93 10.39 -3.92 9.13
N ILE A 94 9.61 -2.86 9.00
CA ILE A 94 9.65 -1.68 9.86
C ILE A 94 8.31 -1.54 10.58
N LYS A 95 8.36 -0.98 11.79
CA LYS A 95 7.19 -0.81 12.66
C LYS A 95 6.81 0.66 12.87
N SER A 96 7.54 1.57 12.22
CA SER A 96 7.26 3.00 12.35
C SER A 96 7.58 3.77 11.06
N LEU A 97 6.74 4.77 10.79
CA LEU A 97 6.92 5.79 9.76
C LEU A 97 7.52 7.09 10.32
N GLY A 98 7.79 7.15 11.64
CA GLY A 98 8.21 8.37 12.31
C GLY A 98 7.14 9.46 12.18
N ASP A 99 7.53 10.62 11.67
CA ASP A 99 6.69 11.80 11.44
C ASP A 99 5.84 11.71 10.15
N LYS A 100 5.95 10.62 9.39
CA LYS A 100 5.21 10.42 8.14
C LYS A 100 3.89 9.71 8.38
N ALA A 101 2.97 9.91 7.44
CA ALA A 101 1.73 9.17 7.31
C ALA A 101 1.60 8.65 5.87
N ILE A 102 0.95 7.50 5.71
CA ILE A 102 0.68 6.92 4.39
C ILE A 102 -0.82 6.93 4.14
N PHE A 103 -1.21 7.22 2.92
CA PHE A 103 -2.56 7.05 2.40
C PHE A 103 -2.52 5.92 1.37
N VAL A 104 -3.37 4.92 1.54
CA VAL A 104 -3.54 3.82 0.57
C VAL A 104 -4.98 3.78 0.10
N GLY A 105 -5.16 3.75 -1.21
CA GLY A 105 -6.46 3.61 -1.84
C GLY A 105 -6.35 2.81 -3.13
N CYS A 106 -7.50 2.62 -3.78
CA CYS A 106 -7.60 1.85 -5.03
C CYS A 106 -6.83 2.48 -6.21
N ASN A 107 -6.77 3.81 -6.29
CA ASN A 107 -6.20 4.51 -7.44
C ASN A 107 -4.78 5.01 -7.20
N ALA A 108 -4.51 5.46 -5.97
CA ALA A 108 -3.23 6.05 -5.61
C ALA A 108 -2.89 5.71 -4.17
N SER A 109 -1.59 5.63 -3.93
CA SER A 109 -1.02 5.53 -2.59
C SER A 109 0.13 6.53 -2.49
N ILE A 110 0.16 7.29 -1.40
CA ILE A 110 1.12 8.37 -1.20
C ILE A 110 1.56 8.44 0.25
N ALA A 111 2.81 8.82 0.48
CA ALA A 111 3.30 9.19 1.80
C ALA A 111 3.45 10.71 1.90
N ILE A 112 3.12 11.24 3.06
CA ILE A 112 3.24 12.66 3.36
C ILE A 112 3.89 12.87 4.73
N ASP A 113 4.38 14.08 4.92
CA ASP A 113 4.73 14.55 6.25
C ASP A 113 3.46 14.92 7.01
N SER A 114 3.22 14.29 8.16
CA SER A 114 2.00 14.52 8.93
C SER A 114 1.88 15.96 9.41
N SER A 115 3.01 16.66 9.64
CA SER A 115 3.01 18.06 10.06
C SER A 115 2.45 19.02 9.00
N LYS A 116 2.36 18.59 7.74
CA LYS A 116 1.87 19.42 6.64
C LYS A 116 0.35 19.47 6.54
N LEU A 117 -0.38 18.54 7.19
CA LEU A 117 -1.84 18.47 7.11
C LEU A 117 -2.48 18.43 8.50
N VAL A 118 -3.48 19.27 8.72
CA VAL A 118 -4.27 19.26 9.96
C VAL A 118 -5.10 17.98 10.03
N GLY A 119 -5.08 17.32 11.19
CA GLY A 119 -5.85 16.10 11.44
C GLY A 119 -5.16 14.80 11.00
N VAL A 120 -4.01 14.89 10.33
CA VAL A 120 -3.17 13.73 10.01
C VAL A 120 -2.21 13.49 11.16
N LYS A 121 -2.22 12.26 11.68
CA LYS A 121 -1.35 11.83 12.76
C LYS A 121 -0.07 11.20 12.18
N PRO A 122 1.10 11.43 12.80
CA PRO A 122 2.33 10.71 12.43
C PRO A 122 2.17 9.23 12.72
N ASN A 123 2.95 8.37 12.05
CA ASN A 123 2.96 6.94 12.28
C ASN A 123 1.61 6.23 12.02
N HIS A 124 0.81 6.77 11.10
CA HIS A 124 -0.50 6.23 10.73
C HIS A 124 -0.58 5.85 9.24
N ILE A 125 -1.41 4.86 8.95
CA ILE A 125 -1.87 4.53 7.60
C ILE A 125 -3.35 4.83 7.49
N TYR A 126 -3.71 5.75 6.61
CA TYR A 126 -5.08 6.05 6.24
C TYR A 126 -5.43 5.22 5.03
N PHE A 127 -6.54 4.50 5.07
CA PHE A 127 -6.87 3.57 4.02
C PHE A 127 -8.33 3.68 3.61
N THR A 128 -8.55 3.44 2.32
CA THR A 128 -9.85 3.16 1.75
C THR A 128 -9.82 1.78 1.14
N TYR A 129 -10.79 0.95 1.50
CA TYR A 129 -10.95 -0.37 0.91
C TYR A 129 -12.27 -0.45 0.16
N ASP A 130 -12.14 -0.73 -1.13
CA ASP A 130 -13.24 -1.10 -2.03
C ASP A 130 -12.75 -2.36 -2.78
N TRP A 131 -13.46 -3.48 -2.61
CA TRP A 131 -13.09 -4.76 -3.24
C TRP A 131 -13.00 -4.65 -4.76
N THR A 132 -13.86 -3.82 -5.36
CA THR A 132 -13.96 -3.68 -6.81
C THR A 132 -12.97 -2.66 -7.33
N CYS A 133 -12.59 -1.67 -6.52
CA CYS A 133 -11.91 -0.47 -7.01
C CYS A 133 -12.62 0.17 -8.22
N VAL A 134 -13.91 -0.14 -8.41
CA VAL A 134 -14.76 0.36 -9.48
C VAL A 134 -15.87 1.18 -8.84
N PHE A 135 -16.32 2.21 -9.54
CA PHE A 135 -17.53 2.95 -9.19
C PHE A 135 -18.73 2.00 -9.17
N SER A 136 -19.12 1.50 -7.99
CA SER A 136 -20.34 0.71 -7.79
C SER A 136 -21.25 1.42 -6.80
N GLU A 137 -22.46 1.77 -7.24
CA GLU A 137 -23.47 2.37 -6.36
C GLU A 137 -24.00 1.33 -5.36
N GLY A 138 -24.14 1.72 -4.10
CA GLY A 138 -24.83 0.91 -3.08
C GLY A 138 -23.99 -0.15 -2.37
N ASP A 139 -22.67 -0.20 -2.58
CA ASP A 139 -21.81 -1.10 -1.80
C ASP A 139 -21.42 -0.50 -0.44
N ASP A 140 -22.07 -0.98 0.62
CA ASP A 140 -21.76 -0.66 2.03
C ASP A 140 -20.51 -1.40 2.55
N SER A 141 -19.79 -2.12 1.68
CA SER A 141 -18.52 -2.77 2.04
C SER A 141 -17.36 -1.78 2.21
N ARG A 142 -17.53 -0.52 1.79
CA ARG A 142 -16.48 0.52 1.80
C ARG A 142 -15.96 0.75 3.21
N GLU A 143 -14.72 0.35 3.43
CA GLU A 143 -14.03 0.59 4.69
C GLU A 143 -13.15 1.83 4.55
N ILE A 144 -13.33 2.80 5.43
CA ILE A 144 -12.42 3.93 5.58
C ILE A 144 -11.92 3.92 7.02
N GLY A 145 -10.61 3.91 7.19
CA GLY A 145 -10.01 3.81 8.51
C GLY A 145 -8.64 4.47 8.60
N ALA A 146 -8.22 4.69 9.84
CA ALA A 146 -6.85 5.03 10.20
C ALA A 146 -6.26 3.89 11.04
N TYR A 147 -5.15 3.33 10.58
CA TYR A 147 -4.37 2.32 11.27
C TYR A 147 -3.21 3.00 12.00
N ASN A 148 -3.13 2.86 13.31
CA ASN A 148 -1.99 3.31 14.11
C ASN A 148 -0.92 2.22 14.15
N LEU A 149 0.29 2.52 13.67
CA LEU A 149 1.39 1.54 13.64
C LEU A 149 1.98 1.24 15.02
N GLU A 150 1.78 2.12 16.01
CA GLU A 150 2.36 1.97 17.34
C GLU A 150 1.62 0.92 18.17
N ASP A 151 0.28 0.98 18.21
CA ASP A 151 -0.57 0.09 18.99
C ASP A 151 -1.34 -0.95 18.12
N GLU A 152 -1.12 -0.90 16.81
CA GLU A 152 -1.77 -1.76 15.81
C GLU A 152 -3.31 -1.64 15.77
N THR A 153 -3.89 -0.52 16.23
CA THR A 153 -5.34 -0.30 16.26
C THR A 153 -5.88 0.31 14.96
N ILE A 154 -7.14 -0.01 14.66
CA ILE A 154 -7.90 0.60 13.54
C ILE A 154 -9.00 1.49 14.12
N GLN A 155 -8.97 2.77 13.76
CA GLN A 155 -10.05 3.71 14.00
C GLN A 155 -10.92 3.84 12.73
N PRO A 156 -12.21 3.47 12.76
CA PRO A 156 -13.13 3.73 11.66
C PRO A 156 -13.32 5.24 11.47
N LEU A 157 -13.26 5.70 10.22
CA LEU A 157 -13.46 7.11 9.87
C LEU A 157 -14.83 7.39 9.23
N ASN A 158 -15.63 6.34 9.00
CA ASN A 158 -16.96 6.42 8.39
C ASN A 158 -18.08 6.86 9.36
N GLN A 159 -17.80 7.02 10.66
CA GLN A 159 -18.81 7.48 11.62
C GLN A 159 -19.16 8.96 11.40
N GLY A 160 -20.37 9.22 10.88
CA GLY A 160 -20.90 10.55 10.63
C GLY A 160 -21.01 10.94 9.16
N ILE A 161 -20.59 10.07 8.23
CA ILE A 161 -20.57 10.36 6.79
C ILE A 161 -21.80 9.78 6.05
N SER A 162 -22.98 9.83 6.66
CA SER A 162 -24.24 9.35 6.04
C SER A 162 -24.74 10.18 4.85
N SER A 163 -24.01 11.21 4.40
CA SER A 163 -24.52 12.19 3.43
C SER A 163 -23.63 12.49 2.21
N VAL A 164 -22.49 11.82 2.00
CA VAL A 164 -21.77 11.92 0.71
C VAL A 164 -22.26 10.85 -0.23
N ASN A 165 -22.67 11.31 -1.41
CA ASN A 165 -23.16 10.54 -2.53
C ASN A 165 -22.26 9.30 -2.77
N LEU A 166 -22.87 8.11 -2.76
CA LEU A 166 -22.22 6.79 -2.95
C LEU A 166 -21.56 6.62 -4.35
N VAL A 167 -21.60 7.64 -5.19
CA VAL A 167 -21.14 7.63 -6.59
C VAL A 167 -19.64 7.90 -6.72
N SER A 168 -18.88 8.09 -5.64
CA SER A 168 -17.43 8.27 -5.73
C SER A 168 -16.69 7.19 -4.94
N PRO A 169 -15.67 6.52 -5.52
CA PRO A 169 -14.77 5.70 -4.72
C PRO A 169 -14.14 6.61 -3.67
N ALA A 170 -13.78 6.07 -2.54
CA ALA A 170 -13.07 6.87 -1.55
C ALA A 170 -11.66 7.14 -2.10
N ILE A 171 -11.49 8.35 -2.64
CA ILE A 171 -10.29 8.80 -3.35
C ILE A 171 -9.30 9.31 -2.30
N TRP A 172 -8.09 8.78 -2.32
CA TRP A 172 -6.89 9.46 -1.84
C TRP A 172 -6.07 9.88 -3.05
#